data_AF-A0A6I6ASA3-F1
#
_entry.id   AF-A0A6I6ASA3-F1
#
_cell.length_a   1.000
_cell.length_b   1.000
_cell.length_c   1.000
_cell.angle_alpha   90.00
_cell.angle_beta   90.00
_cell.angle_gamma   90.00
#
_symmetry.space_group_name_H-M   'P 1'
#
loop_
_entity.id
_entity.type
_entity.pdbx_description
1 polymer ?
#
loop_
_entity_poly.entity_id
_entity_poly.type
_entity_poly.pdbx_seq_one_letter_code
_entity_poly.pdbx_strand_id
1 'polypeptide(L)'
;MFTRRGFIPYLICFFSFWSLSILFIKYRKLSFQKKSLAYIVVPSDTSFVLSSTTVDTVIDNIYECVDDPRHFVLFNRIIIALSNLRNLGRVTDVDEILRSQAVHDESSMETSYALLSGFIWAIPVLGFIGTVLGLSQAIGGFGKVLQTSEELSQIKTSLQGVTGGLATAFETTLQALIAALFIQLILTFLKKSEEEFLDSCSEYCITNIVNKLRIMPFETQNDN
;
A
#
# COMPACT_ATOMS: atom_id res chain seq x y z
N MET A 1 3.20 27.11 21.79
CA MET A 1 4.47 26.39 22.07
C MET A 1 5.07 25.71 20.82
N PHE A 2 4.28 25.34 19.79
CA PHE A 2 4.77 24.65 18.58
C PHE A 2 5.22 25.55 17.41
N THR A 3 4.91 26.84 17.40
CA THR A 3 5.04 27.69 16.19
C THR A 3 6.33 28.53 16.10
N ARG A 4 7.27 28.38 17.03
CA ARG A 4 8.53 29.16 17.07
C ARG A 4 9.80 28.34 16.74
N ARG A 5 9.67 27.09 16.26
CA ARG A 5 10.78 26.12 16.13
C ARG A 5 11.31 25.88 14.69
N GLY A 6 11.04 26.79 13.75
CA GLY A 6 11.46 26.65 12.34
C GLY A 6 10.46 25.84 11.49
N PHE A 7 10.75 25.69 10.20
CA PHE A 7 9.81 25.07 9.22
C PHE A 7 9.80 23.53 9.26
N ILE A 8 10.85 22.90 9.78
CA ILE A 8 11.04 21.44 9.76
C ILE A 8 9.95 20.65 10.50
N PRO A 9 9.50 21.02 11.71
CA PRO A 9 8.42 20.31 12.39
C PRO A 9 7.09 20.30 11.61
N TYR A 10 6.81 21.37 10.88
CA TYR A 10 5.62 21.45 10.03
C TYR A 10 5.69 20.47 8.86
N LEU A 11 6.86 20.35 8.23
CA LEU A 11 7.08 19.36 7.18
C LEU A 11 6.90 17.94 7.71
N ILE A 12 7.49 17.62 8.86
CA ILE A 12 7.32 16.28 9.49
C ILE A 12 5.84 15.98 9.68
N CYS A 13 5.08 16.89 10.31
CA CYS A 13 3.65 16.70 10.52
C CYS A 13 2.88 16.55 9.20
N PHE A 14 3.22 17.33 8.18
CA PHE A 14 2.59 17.27 6.86
C PHE A 14 2.82 15.91 6.18
N PHE A 15 4.07 15.44 6.09
CA PHE A 15 4.39 14.13 5.54
C PHE A 15 3.76 12.99 6.33
N SER A 16 3.73 13.10 7.66
CA SER A 16 3.08 12.11 8.53
C SER A 16 1.57 12.04 8.27
N PHE A 17 0.89 13.19 8.24
CA PHE A 17 -0.56 13.23 8.01
C PHE A 17 -0.94 12.76 6.61
N TRP A 18 -0.16 13.12 5.60
CA TRP A 18 -0.37 12.64 4.24
C TRP A 18 -0.20 11.12 4.15
N SER A 19 0.87 10.59 4.76
CA SER A 19 1.12 9.15 4.80
C SER A 19 -0.03 8.38 5.47
N LEU A 20 -0.53 8.88 6.62
CA LEU A 20 -1.68 8.30 7.30
C LEU A 20 -2.97 8.38 6.47
N SER A 21 -3.17 9.47 5.73
CA SER A 21 -4.33 9.64 4.86
C SER A 21 -4.32 8.62 3.72
N ILE A 22 -3.17 8.39 3.09
CA ILE A 22 -3.00 7.37 2.04
C ILE A 22 -3.28 5.97 2.61
N LEU A 23 -2.69 5.65 3.77
CA LEU A 23 -2.91 4.37 4.45
C LEU A 23 -4.38 4.15 4.80
N PHE A 24 -5.07 5.19 5.28
CA PHE A 24 -6.49 5.11 5.62
C PHE A 24 -7.36 4.85 4.38
N ILE A 25 -7.08 5.52 3.26
CA ILE A 25 -7.79 5.30 1.99
C ILE A 25 -7.57 3.86 1.51
N LYS A 26 -6.32 3.38 1.51
CA LYS A 26 -5.99 1.99 1.13
C LYS A 26 -6.65 0.97 2.05
N TYR A 27 -6.64 1.19 3.36
CA TYR A 27 -7.33 0.33 4.33
C TYR A 27 -8.83 0.21 4.05
N ARG A 28 -9.50 1.34 3.76
CA ARG A 28 -10.91 1.34 3.39
C ARG A 28 -11.16 0.62 2.07
N LYS A 29 -10.31 0.85 1.06
CA LYS A 29 -10.37 0.18 -0.24
C LYS A 29 -10.24 -1.34 -0.07
N LEU A 30 -9.23 -1.80 0.67
CA LEU A 30 -9.04 -3.22 0.96
C LEU A 30 -10.24 -3.82 1.69
N SER A 31 -10.75 -3.13 2.71
CA SER A 31 -11.91 -3.60 3.47
C SER A 31 -13.16 -3.75 2.59
N PHE A 32 -13.32 -2.87 1.60
CA PHE A 32 -14.39 -2.97 0.61
C PHE A 32 -14.15 -4.12 -0.39
N GLN A 33 -12.92 -4.28 -0.86
CA GLN A 33 -12.55 -5.36 -1.77
C GLN A 33 -12.68 -6.75 -1.11
N LYS A 34 -12.36 -6.89 0.18
CA LYS A 34 -12.57 -8.16 0.90
C LYS A 34 -14.02 -8.64 0.89
N LYS A 35 -15.00 -7.73 0.76
CA LYS A 35 -16.41 -8.13 0.63
C LYS A 35 -16.70 -8.84 -0.69
N SER A 36 -15.92 -8.61 -1.74
CA SER A 36 -16.13 -9.27 -3.04
C SER A 36 -15.91 -10.79 -2.95
N LEU A 37 -15.05 -11.25 -2.04
CA LEU A 37 -14.78 -12.68 -1.81
C LEU A 37 -16.00 -13.45 -1.28
N ALA A 38 -16.97 -12.76 -0.67
CA ALA A 38 -18.18 -13.39 -0.14
C ALA A 38 -19.21 -13.72 -1.24
N TYR A 39 -19.06 -13.13 -2.44
CA TYR A 39 -20.00 -13.33 -3.53
C TYR A 39 -19.58 -14.51 -4.38
N ILE A 40 -20.46 -15.52 -4.46
CA ILE A 40 -20.27 -16.68 -5.32
C ILE A 40 -20.81 -16.31 -6.69
N VAL A 41 -19.88 -15.99 -7.60
CA VAL A 41 -20.18 -15.58 -8.98
C VAL A 41 -20.58 -16.75 -9.87
N VAL A 42 -20.07 -17.96 -9.57
CA VAL A 42 -20.33 -19.14 -10.38
C VAL A 42 -21.57 -19.87 -9.86
N PRO A 43 -22.53 -20.26 -10.72
CA PRO A 43 -23.71 -20.99 -10.29
C PRO A 43 -23.34 -22.20 -9.41
N SER A 44 -24.02 -22.33 -8.27
CA SER A 44 -23.76 -23.39 -7.28
C SER A 44 -24.19 -24.79 -7.75
N ASP A 45 -24.73 -24.90 -8.96
CA ASP A 45 -25.17 -26.16 -9.52
C ASP A 45 -23.97 -27.09 -9.75
N THR A 46 -24.05 -28.30 -9.21
CA THR A 46 -23.02 -29.35 -9.32
C THR A 46 -22.82 -29.81 -10.77
N SER A 47 -23.79 -29.59 -11.67
CA SER A 47 -23.65 -29.85 -13.10
C SER A 47 -23.15 -28.66 -13.92
N PHE A 48 -22.94 -27.48 -13.31
CA PHE A 48 -22.43 -26.33 -14.04
C PHE A 48 -20.97 -26.55 -14.44
N VAL A 49 -20.72 -26.45 -15.75
CA VAL A 49 -19.41 -26.60 -16.34
C VAL A 49 -19.05 -25.31 -17.06
N LEU A 50 -17.87 -24.78 -16.75
CA LEU A 50 -17.35 -23.58 -17.39
C LEU A 50 -16.70 -23.96 -18.74
N SER A 51 -17.23 -23.38 -19.81
CA SER A 51 -16.82 -23.57 -21.20
C SER A 51 -17.01 -22.27 -21.97
N SER A 52 -16.48 -22.16 -23.20
CA SER A 52 -16.69 -20.99 -24.05
C SER A 52 -18.16 -20.63 -24.28
N THR A 53 -19.08 -21.59 -24.17
CA THR A 53 -20.53 -21.38 -24.32
C THR A 53 -21.25 -20.91 -23.05
N THR A 54 -20.68 -21.18 -21.88
CA THR A 54 -21.29 -20.85 -20.56
C THR A 54 -20.58 -19.69 -19.86
N VAL A 55 -19.50 -19.16 -20.47
CA VAL A 55 -18.75 -18.00 -19.98
C VAL A 55 -19.64 -16.77 -19.83
N ASP A 56 -20.51 -16.49 -20.79
CA ASP A 56 -21.33 -15.28 -20.77
C ASP A 56 -22.26 -15.24 -19.56
N THR A 57 -22.81 -16.39 -19.13
CA THR A 57 -23.60 -16.48 -17.88
C THR A 57 -22.80 -16.07 -16.64
N VAL A 58 -21.53 -16.45 -16.57
CA VAL A 58 -20.67 -16.07 -15.43
C VAL A 58 -20.31 -14.59 -15.49
N ILE A 59 -20.06 -14.05 -16.68
CA ILE A 59 -19.79 -12.62 -16.87
C ILE A 59 -21.02 -11.80 -16.48
N ASP A 60 -22.21 -12.19 -16.93
CA ASP A 60 -23.48 -11.50 -16.62
C ASP A 60 -23.75 -11.51 -15.11
N ASN A 61 -23.55 -12.65 -14.43
CA ASN A 61 -23.65 -12.73 -12.98
C ASN A 61 -22.71 -11.75 -12.24
N ILE A 62 -21.51 -11.48 -12.79
CA ILE A 62 -20.61 -10.48 -12.21
C ILE A 62 -21.20 -9.07 -12.35
N TYR A 63 -21.72 -8.73 -13.54
CA TYR A 63 -22.34 -7.43 -13.78
C TYR A 63 -23.64 -7.23 -13.00
N GLU A 64 -24.36 -8.29 -12.64
CA GLU A 64 -25.49 -8.20 -11.71
C GLU A 64 -25.06 -7.98 -10.25
N CYS A 65 -23.87 -8.45 -9.86
CA CYS A 65 -23.36 -8.27 -8.50
C CYS A 65 -22.79 -6.87 -8.25
N VAL A 66 -22.21 -6.21 -9.27
CA VAL A 66 -21.49 -4.93 -9.12
C VAL A 66 -21.65 -4.00 -10.32
N ASP A 67 -21.75 -2.70 -10.04
CA ASP A 67 -21.90 -1.65 -11.08
C ASP A 67 -20.73 -1.66 -12.09
N ASP A 68 -19.49 -1.75 -11.61
CA ASP A 68 -18.31 -1.89 -12.46
C ASP A 68 -17.31 -2.90 -11.87
N PRO A 69 -17.19 -4.09 -12.47
CA PRO A 69 -16.27 -5.14 -12.05
C PRO A 69 -14.79 -4.76 -12.05
N ARG A 70 -14.39 -3.77 -12.87
CA ARG A 70 -12.98 -3.38 -13.06
C ARG A 70 -12.36 -2.76 -11.81
N HIS A 71 -13.19 -2.24 -10.91
CA HIS A 71 -12.73 -1.68 -9.64
C HIS A 71 -12.35 -2.74 -8.59
N PHE A 72 -12.75 -3.99 -8.80
CA PHE A 72 -12.46 -5.11 -7.91
C PHE A 72 -11.41 -6.02 -8.54
N VAL A 73 -10.31 -6.24 -7.81
CA VAL A 73 -9.20 -7.09 -8.28
C VAL A 73 -9.69 -8.47 -8.68
N LEU A 74 -10.50 -9.10 -7.83
CA LEU A 74 -11.06 -10.44 -8.07
C LEU A 74 -11.89 -10.49 -9.36
N PHE A 75 -12.88 -9.60 -9.50
CA PHE A 75 -13.81 -9.63 -10.63
C PHE A 75 -13.13 -9.23 -11.94
N ASN A 76 -12.24 -8.23 -11.91
CA ASN A 76 -11.44 -7.85 -13.06
C ASN A 76 -10.58 -9.03 -13.55
N ARG A 77 -9.90 -9.73 -12.62
CA ARG A 77 -9.09 -10.91 -12.93
C ARG A 77 -9.91 -12.01 -13.59
N ILE A 78 -11.10 -12.32 -13.04
CA ILE A 78 -12.00 -13.32 -13.59
C ILE A 78 -12.49 -12.91 -14.99
N ILE A 79 -12.95 -11.67 -15.18
CA ILE A 79 -13.44 -11.19 -16.48
C ILE A 79 -12.37 -11.26 -17.56
N ILE A 80 -11.12 -10.89 -17.26
CA ILE A 80 -10.03 -10.97 -18.22
C ILE A 80 -9.80 -12.43 -18.63
N ALA A 81 -9.74 -13.35 -17.68
CA ALA A 81 -9.54 -14.76 -17.96
C ALA A 81 -10.71 -15.38 -18.77
N LEU A 82 -11.95 -15.09 -18.37
CA LEU A 82 -13.15 -15.58 -19.05
C LEU A 82 -13.31 -14.98 -20.45
N SER A 83 -13.01 -13.68 -20.64
CA SER A 83 -13.04 -13.05 -21.96
C SER A 83 -12.04 -13.68 -22.92
N ASN A 84 -10.87 -14.07 -22.43
CA ASN A 84 -9.90 -14.83 -23.23
C ASN A 84 -10.41 -16.23 -23.55
N LEU A 85 -11.04 -16.94 -22.61
CA LEU A 85 -11.67 -18.24 -22.87
C LEU A 85 -12.73 -18.15 -23.96
N ARG A 86 -13.57 -17.11 -23.94
CA ARG A 86 -14.61 -16.88 -24.97
C ARG A 86 -14.00 -16.65 -26.36
N ASN A 87 -12.92 -15.88 -26.44
CA ASN A 87 -12.32 -15.50 -27.72
C ASN A 87 -11.43 -16.60 -28.31
N LEU A 88 -10.70 -17.34 -27.47
CA LEU A 88 -9.70 -18.33 -27.90
C LEU A 88 -10.19 -19.78 -27.82
N GLY A 89 -11.22 -20.06 -27.00
CA GLY A 89 -11.78 -21.40 -26.81
C GLY A 89 -10.88 -22.39 -26.08
N ARG A 90 -9.68 -21.98 -25.67
CA ARG A 90 -8.69 -22.84 -25.00
C ARG A 90 -8.82 -22.78 -23.49
N VAL A 91 -9.34 -23.87 -22.93
CA VAL A 91 -9.52 -24.03 -21.48
C VAL A 91 -8.18 -24.04 -20.73
N THR A 92 -7.13 -24.60 -21.33
CA THR A 92 -5.79 -24.71 -20.72
C THR A 92 -5.15 -23.34 -20.47
N ASP A 93 -5.45 -22.34 -21.31
CA ASP A 93 -4.85 -21.01 -21.23
C ASP A 93 -5.44 -20.17 -20.07
N VAL A 94 -6.59 -20.59 -19.50
CA VAL A 94 -7.29 -19.84 -18.44
C VAL A 94 -6.51 -19.82 -17.13
N ASP A 95 -5.97 -20.96 -16.69
CA ASP A 95 -5.16 -21.03 -15.46
C ASP A 95 -3.88 -20.18 -15.61
N GLU A 96 -3.23 -20.23 -16.78
CA GLU A 96 -2.05 -19.42 -17.07
C GLU A 96 -2.37 -17.93 -17.03
N ILE A 97 -3.48 -17.49 -17.64
CA ILE A 97 -3.91 -16.09 -17.61
C ILE A 97 -4.25 -15.65 -16.19
N LEU A 98 -4.95 -16.47 -15.40
CA LEU A 98 -5.28 -16.15 -14.01
C LEU A 98 -4.00 -15.97 -13.16
N ARG A 99 -3.01 -16.84 -13.34
CA ARG A 99 -1.69 -16.73 -12.67
C ARG A 99 -0.92 -15.49 -13.14
N SER A 100 -0.90 -15.21 -14.43
CA SER A 100 -0.26 -14.02 -14.99
C SER A 100 -0.88 -12.73 -14.42
N GLN A 101 -2.20 -12.67 -14.33
CA GLN A 101 -2.91 -11.55 -13.71
C GLN A 101 -2.63 -11.46 -12.21
N ALA A 102 -2.47 -12.59 -11.50
CA ALA A 102 -2.10 -12.58 -10.09
C ALA A 102 -0.75 -11.89 -9.83
N VAL A 103 0.26 -12.21 -10.64
CA VAL A 103 1.58 -11.56 -10.59
C VAL A 103 1.47 -10.07 -10.93
N HIS A 104 0.65 -9.71 -11.92
CA HIS A 104 0.43 -8.31 -12.28
C HIS A 104 -0.24 -7.52 -11.14
N ASP A 105 -1.24 -8.10 -10.48
CA ASP A 105 -1.93 -7.47 -9.35
C ASP A 105 -0.99 -7.25 -8.16
N GLU A 106 -0.11 -8.20 -7.87
CA GLU A 106 0.94 -8.08 -6.85
C GLU A 106 1.91 -6.94 -7.18
N SER A 107 2.44 -6.89 -8.41
CA SER A 107 3.33 -5.82 -8.85
C SER A 107 2.66 -4.43 -8.82
N SER A 108 1.37 -4.36 -9.18
CA SER A 108 0.58 -3.13 -9.08
C SER A 108 0.38 -2.68 -7.63
N MET A 109 0.10 -3.63 -6.73
CA MET A 109 0.02 -3.40 -5.29
C MET A 109 1.35 -2.84 -4.77
N GLU A 110 2.48 -3.46 -5.07
CA GLU A 110 3.80 -2.97 -4.65
C GLU A 110 4.09 -1.55 -5.13
N THR A 111 3.85 -1.30 -6.42
CA THR A 111 4.06 0.01 -7.05
C THR A 111 3.24 1.10 -6.36
N SER A 112 2.01 0.78 -5.94
CA SER A 112 1.13 1.74 -5.25
C SER A 112 1.67 2.22 -3.89
N TYR A 113 2.64 1.52 -3.30
CA TYR A 113 3.32 1.94 -2.07
C TYR A 113 4.60 2.74 -2.28
N ALA A 114 5.10 2.88 -3.51
CA ALA A 114 6.38 3.53 -3.79
C ALA A 114 6.45 4.96 -3.22
N LEU A 115 5.38 5.74 -3.41
CA LEU A 115 5.29 7.11 -2.87
C LEU A 115 5.32 7.13 -1.33
N LEU A 116 4.60 6.19 -0.70
CA LEU A 116 4.51 6.10 0.76
C LEU A 116 5.87 5.70 1.37
N SER A 117 6.59 4.77 0.75
CA SER A 117 7.96 4.41 1.13
C SER A 117 8.89 5.63 1.07
N GLY A 118 8.75 6.47 0.04
CA GLY A 118 9.50 7.72 -0.07
C GLY A 118 9.21 8.70 1.08
N PHE A 119 7.95 8.87 1.48
CA PHE A 119 7.59 9.75 2.61
C PHE A 119 8.10 9.23 3.95
N ILE A 120 7.98 7.92 4.20
CA ILE A 120 8.47 7.30 5.45
C ILE A 120 9.99 7.45 5.55
N TRP A 121 10.71 7.34 4.43
CA TRP A 121 12.15 7.60 4.40
C TRP A 121 12.49 9.08 4.63
N ALA A 122 11.69 10.01 4.08
CA ALA A 122 11.93 11.44 4.21
C ALA A 122 11.76 11.97 5.65
N ILE A 123 10.83 11.40 6.43
CA ILE A 123 10.52 11.88 7.79
C ILE A 123 11.76 11.85 8.72
N PRO A 124 12.48 10.73 8.90
CA PRO A 124 13.72 10.69 9.70
C PRO A 124 14.81 11.63 9.20
N VAL A 125 14.95 11.76 7.87
CA VAL A 125 15.94 12.66 7.25
C VAL A 125 15.63 14.12 7.59
N LEU A 126 14.34 14.52 7.53
CA LEU A 126 13.91 15.84 7.97
C LEU A 126 14.17 16.07 9.46
N GLY A 127 13.93 15.07 10.30
CA GLY A 127 14.32 15.10 11.72
C GLY A 127 15.81 15.40 11.88
N PHE A 128 16.67 14.63 11.20
CA PHE A 128 18.12 14.81 11.23
C PHE A 128 18.54 16.22 10.77
N ILE A 129 17.95 16.73 9.68
CA ILE A 129 18.19 18.11 9.20
C ILE A 129 17.80 19.12 10.29
N GLY A 130 16.67 18.92 10.96
CA GLY A 130 16.24 19.73 12.09
C GLY A 130 17.27 19.77 13.21
N THR A 131 17.87 18.62 13.56
CA THR A 131 18.96 18.59 14.54
C THR A 131 20.20 19.32 14.10
N VAL A 132 20.65 19.13 12.86
CA VAL A 132 21.86 19.79 12.34
C VAL A 132 21.69 21.31 12.37
N LEU A 133 20.52 21.82 11.98
CA LEU A 133 20.21 23.25 12.03
C LEU A 133 20.20 23.77 13.48
N GLY A 134 19.56 23.04 14.40
CA GLY A 134 19.50 23.43 15.81
C GLY A 134 20.88 23.45 16.48
N LEU A 135 21.72 22.44 16.21
CA LEU A 135 23.10 22.37 16.70
C LEU A 135 23.97 23.51 16.13
N SER A 136 23.86 23.77 14.82
CA SER A 136 24.61 24.84 14.16
C SER A 136 24.29 26.22 14.76
N GLN A 137 22.99 26.50 14.98
CA GLN A 137 22.56 27.76 15.59
C GLN A 137 23.02 27.89 17.04
N ALA A 138 22.90 26.82 17.83
CA ALA A 138 23.31 26.82 19.24
C ALA A 138 24.82 27.07 19.38
N ILE A 139 25.65 26.34 18.62
CA ILE A 139 27.11 26.48 18.66
C ILE A 139 27.54 27.86 18.11
N GLY A 140 26.96 28.32 17.00
CA GLY A 140 27.27 29.62 16.41
C GLY A 140 26.90 30.79 17.32
N GLY A 141 25.77 30.71 18.03
CA GLY A 141 25.37 31.70 19.02
C GLY A 141 26.32 31.77 20.22
N PHE A 142 26.75 30.60 20.71
CA PHE A 142 27.72 30.52 21.80
C PHE A 142 29.08 31.14 21.44
N GLY A 143 29.59 30.81 20.25
CA GLY A 143 30.88 31.33 19.76
C GLY A 143 30.92 32.86 19.72
N LYS A 144 29.81 33.52 19.33
CA LYS A 144 29.71 34.98 19.33
C LYS A 144 29.77 35.57 20.73
N VAL A 145 29.06 34.97 21.70
CA VAL A 145 29.09 35.45 23.09
C VAL A 145 30.49 35.33 23.68
N LEU A 146 31.20 34.23 23.41
CA LEU A 146 32.59 34.04 23.85
C LEU A 146 33.56 35.09 23.28
N GLN A 147 33.34 35.56 22.05
CA GLN A 147 34.19 36.58 21.43
C GLN A 147 33.91 38.00 21.91
N THR A 148 32.70 38.26 22.41
CA THR A 148 32.22 39.64 22.66
C THR A 148 32.05 39.96 24.14
N SER A 149 32.04 38.94 25.02
CA SER A 149 31.67 39.12 26.44
C SER A 149 32.84 38.82 27.37
N GLU A 150 33.22 39.79 28.20
CA GLU A 150 34.19 39.60 29.29
C GLU A 150 33.51 39.18 30.61
N GLU A 151 32.18 39.30 30.69
CA GLU A 151 31.40 38.98 31.89
C GLU A 151 30.96 37.50 31.95
N LEU A 152 31.30 36.83 33.04
CA LEU A 152 30.94 35.43 33.31
C LEU A 152 29.42 35.17 33.33
N SER A 153 28.62 36.16 33.73
CA SER A 153 27.15 36.09 33.75
C SER A 153 26.54 35.91 32.36
N GLN A 154 27.11 36.58 31.35
CA GLN A 154 26.67 36.50 29.96
C GLN A 154 27.03 35.14 29.35
N ILE A 155 28.20 34.60 29.69
CA ILE A 155 28.62 33.25 29.30
C ILE A 155 27.67 32.19 29.88
N LYS A 156 27.32 32.29 31.18
CA LYS A 156 26.37 31.37 31.83
C LYS A 156 24.99 31.40 31.16
N THR A 157 24.50 32.59 30.85
CA THR A 157 23.20 32.77 30.17
C THR A 157 23.22 32.18 28.76
N SER A 158 24.32 32.39 28.03
CA SER A 158 24.51 31.82 26.69
C SER A 158 24.56 30.30 26.72
N LEU A 159 25.28 29.69 27.68
CA LEU A 159 25.30 28.24 27.87
C LEU A 159 23.89 27.67 28.12
N GLN A 160 23.06 28.34 28.92
CA GLN A 160 21.66 27.94 29.10
C GLN A 160 20.84 28.04 27.81
N GLY A 161 21.10 29.05 26.97
CA GLY A 161 20.48 29.17 25.64
C GLY A 161 20.89 28.02 24.71
N VAL A 162 22.17 27.64 24.71
CA VAL A 162 22.71 26.52 23.92
C VAL A 162 22.07 25.21 24.32
N THR A 163 22.00 24.91 25.62
CA THR A 163 21.42 23.65 26.09
C THR A 163 19.93 23.56 25.79
N GLY A 164 19.18 24.68 25.88
CA GLY A 164 17.78 24.74 25.46
C GLY A 164 17.59 24.53 23.95
N GLY A 165 18.47 25.11 23.12
CA GLY A 165 18.49 24.90 21.67
C GLY A 165 18.79 23.45 21.29
N LEU A 166 19.78 22.84 21.95
CA LEU A 166 20.11 21.42 21.79
C LEU A 166 18.93 20.51 22.17
N ALA A 167 18.29 20.76 23.30
CA ALA A 167 17.14 19.97 23.75
C ALA A 167 16.00 20.02 22.71
N THR A 168 15.69 21.20 22.20
CA THR A 168 14.68 21.39 21.16
C THR A 168 15.02 20.68 19.85
N ALA A 169 16.31 20.69 19.47
CA ALA A 169 16.81 19.99 18.30
C ALA A 169 16.58 18.48 18.43
N PHE A 170 17.01 17.87 19.54
CA PHE A 170 16.81 16.45 19.81
C PHE A 170 15.34 16.04 19.87
N GLU A 171 14.47 16.84 20.49
CA GLU A 171 13.02 16.61 20.52
C GLU A 171 12.44 16.51 19.10
N THR A 172 12.91 17.34 18.17
CA THR A 172 12.43 17.33 16.77
C THR A 172 12.79 16.02 16.07
N THR A 173 14.01 15.51 16.28
CA THR A 173 14.42 14.21 15.73
C THR A 173 13.67 13.06 16.38
N LEU A 174 13.50 13.09 17.70
CA LEU A 174 12.72 12.08 18.41
C LEU A 174 11.29 12.00 17.87
N GLN A 175 10.64 13.15 17.68
CA GLN A 175 9.29 13.23 17.10
C GLN A 175 9.25 12.63 15.68
N ALA A 176 10.22 12.95 14.84
CA ALA A 176 10.31 12.39 13.48
C ALA A 176 10.45 10.86 13.50
N LEU A 177 11.34 10.33 14.33
CA LEU A 177 11.57 8.89 14.44
C LEU A 177 10.34 8.14 14.94
N ILE A 178 9.68 8.66 15.97
CA ILE A 178 8.44 8.05 16.50
C ILE A 178 7.35 8.05 15.42
N ALA A 179 7.16 9.17 14.70
CA ALA A 179 6.17 9.26 13.64
C ALA A 179 6.48 8.28 12.49
N ALA A 180 7.73 8.22 12.04
CA ALA A 180 8.15 7.30 10.98
C ALA A 180 7.97 5.83 11.39
N LEU A 181 8.36 5.46 12.61
CA LEU A 181 8.18 4.11 13.14
C LEU A 181 6.70 3.72 13.20
N PHE A 182 5.86 4.61 13.70
CA PHE A 182 4.42 4.37 13.82
C PHE A 182 3.76 4.16 12.45
N ILE A 183 4.08 5.02 11.48
CA ILE A 183 3.55 4.92 10.12
C ILE A 183 4.07 3.65 9.44
N GLN A 184 5.36 3.33 9.59
CA GLN A 184 5.96 2.12 9.05
C GLN A 184 5.27 0.86 9.57
N LEU A 185 4.92 0.81 10.87
CA LEU A 185 4.21 -0.31 11.45
C LEU A 185 2.83 -0.52 10.80
N ILE A 186 2.06 0.55 10.64
CA ILE A 186 0.74 0.51 9.98
C ILE A 186 0.88 0.05 8.53
N LEU A 187 1.88 0.58 7.81
CA LEU A 187 2.18 0.17 6.43
C LEU A 187 2.44 -1.34 6.35
N THR A 188 3.28 -1.88 7.22
CA THR A 188 3.62 -3.31 7.24
C THR A 188 2.37 -4.18 7.45
N PHE A 189 1.51 -3.82 8.41
CA PHE A 189 0.26 -4.56 8.64
C PHE A 189 -0.71 -4.47 7.45
N LEU A 190 -0.82 -3.30 6.83
CA LEU A 190 -1.71 -3.11 5.69
C LEU A 190 -1.21 -3.88 4.46
N LYS A 191 0.09 -3.83 4.16
CA LYS A 191 0.72 -4.62 3.07
C LYS A 191 0.46 -6.10 3.25
N LYS A 192 0.75 -6.64 4.44
CA LYS A 192 0.45 -8.03 4.78
C LYS A 192 -1.01 -8.38 4.51
N SER A 193 -1.94 -7.50 4.88
CA SER A 193 -3.37 -7.76 4.70
C SER A 193 -3.85 -7.64 3.25
N GLU A 194 -3.16 -6.85 2.41
CA GLU A 194 -3.38 -6.82 0.95
C GLU A 194 -2.80 -8.08 0.29
N GLU A 195 -1.61 -8.55 0.69
CA GLU A 195 -1.02 -9.82 0.23
C GLU A 195 -1.94 -11.01 0.52
N GLU A 196 -2.40 -11.16 1.78
CA GLU A 196 -3.36 -12.20 2.17
C GLU A 196 -4.66 -12.15 1.35
N PHE A 197 -5.09 -10.95 0.95
CA PHE A 197 -6.26 -10.77 0.11
C PHE A 197 -6.00 -11.22 -1.34
N LEU A 198 -4.83 -10.92 -1.91
CA LEU A 198 -4.45 -11.38 -3.25
C LEU A 198 -4.35 -12.90 -3.29
N ASP A 199 -3.81 -13.52 -2.24
CA ASP A 199 -3.78 -14.98 -2.08
C ASP A 199 -5.19 -15.57 -2.05
N SER A 200 -6.07 -14.98 -1.23
CA SER A 200 -7.48 -15.39 -1.16
C SER A 200 -8.19 -15.26 -2.51
N CYS A 201 -7.87 -14.23 -3.32
CA CYS A 201 -8.40 -14.09 -4.67
C CYS A 201 -7.90 -15.20 -5.60
N SER A 202 -6.62 -15.57 -5.49
CA SER A 202 -6.04 -16.67 -6.26
C SER A 202 -6.69 -18.01 -5.90
N GLU A 203 -6.87 -18.28 -4.61
CA GLU A 203 -7.56 -19.48 -4.12
C GLU A 203 -9.03 -19.53 -4.58
N TYR A 204 -9.73 -18.39 -4.54
CA TYR A 204 -11.09 -18.28 -5.05
C TYR A 204 -11.15 -18.63 -6.55
N CYS A 205 -10.22 -18.10 -7.35
CA CYS A 205 -10.17 -18.38 -8.78
C CYS A 205 -9.89 -19.86 -9.06
N ILE A 206 -8.98 -20.48 -8.33
CA ILE A 206 -8.69 -21.91 -8.49
C ILE A 206 -9.93 -22.75 -8.14
N THR A 207 -10.53 -22.48 -6.98
CA THR A 207 -11.64 -23.28 -6.45
C THR A 207 -12.92 -23.12 -7.25
N ASN A 208 -13.27 -21.89 -7.66
CA ASN A 208 -14.54 -21.60 -8.29
C ASN A 208 -14.46 -21.53 -9.82
N ILE A 209 -13.31 -21.18 -10.40
CA ILE A 209 -13.16 -21.08 -11.86
C ILE A 209 -12.47 -22.33 -12.39
N VAL A 210 -11.22 -22.56 -11.97
CA VAL A 210 -10.36 -23.61 -12.56
C VAL A 210 -10.94 -25.01 -12.33
N ASN A 211 -11.36 -25.34 -11.10
CA ASN A 211 -11.94 -26.65 -10.80
C ASN A 211 -13.26 -26.95 -11.52
N LYS A 212 -13.94 -25.92 -12.05
CA LYS A 212 -15.20 -26.06 -12.81
C LYS A 212 -14.99 -26.01 -14.33
N LEU A 213 -13.74 -25.86 -14.79
CA LEU A 213 -13.42 -25.96 -16.21
C LEU A 213 -13.56 -27.41 -16.69
N ARG A 214 -14.31 -27.65 -17.77
CA ARG A 214 -14.26 -28.96 -18.45
C ARG A 214 -12.95 -29.05 -19.21
N ILE A 215 -12.15 -30.05 -18.91
CA ILE A 215 -11.32 -30.65 -19.94
C ILE A 215 -12.31 -31.39 -20.84
N MET A 216 -12.65 -30.85 -22.00
CA MET A 216 -13.27 -31.68 -23.03
C MET A 216 -12.31 -32.86 -23.25
N PRO A 217 -12.73 -34.13 -23.02
CA PRO A 217 -11.91 -35.22 -23.49
C PRO A 217 -11.79 -34.99 -25.00
N PHE A 218 -10.55 -34.97 -25.48
CA PHE A 218 -10.23 -34.97 -26.90
C PHE A 218 -11.29 -35.76 -27.64
N GLU A 219 -11.85 -35.18 -28.70
CA GLU A 219 -12.57 -35.91 -29.72
C GLU A 219 -11.75 -37.18 -29.97
N THR A 220 -12.27 -38.31 -29.50
CA THR A 220 -11.83 -39.58 -30.00
C THR A 220 -12.30 -39.52 -31.44
N GLN A 221 -11.39 -39.15 -32.35
CA GLN A 221 -11.56 -39.36 -33.78
C GLN A 221 -11.79 -40.87 -33.95
N ASN A 222 -13.04 -41.28 -33.74
CA ASN A 222 -13.64 -42.38 -34.44
C ASN A 222 -13.80 -41.88 -35.86
N ASP A 223 -12.78 -42.08 -36.68
CA ASP A 223 -13.02 -42.36 -38.08
C ASP A 223 -12.33 -43.70 -38.40
N ASN A 224 -13.19 -44.60 -38.87
CA ASN A 224 -12.92 -45.98 -39.25
C ASN A 224 -11.97 -46.07 -40.45
#